data_AF-A0A840NS15-F1
#
_entry.id   AF-A0A840NS15-F1
#
_cell.length_a   1.000
_cell.length_b   1.000
_cell.length_c   1.000
_cell.angle_alpha   90.00
_cell.angle_beta   90.00
_cell.angle_gamma   90.00
#
_symmetry.space_group_name_H-M   'P 1'
#
loop_
_entity.id
_entity.type
_entity.pdbx_description
1 polymer ?
#
loop_
_entity_poly.entity_id
_entity_poly.type
_entity_poly.pdbx_seq_one_letter_code
_entity_poly.pdbx_strand_id
1 'polypeptide(L)'
;MEIRVDFGQLSQAADDLGGAATKIQAELDELENMLKPLVASWEGQAQEAYRAAQDEWDKAAQNMIEIAAKMGMAVNAANDSYQAGEAKNAGRFGG
;
A
#
# COMPACT_ATOMS: atom_id res chain seq x y z
N MET A 1 -19.50 17.73 -10.47
CA MET A 1 -18.11 17.53 -10.97
C MET A 1 -17.19 17.03 -9.85
N GLU A 2 -17.70 16.25 -8.90
CA GLU A 2 -16.99 15.96 -7.65
C GLU A 2 -16.39 14.53 -7.69
N ILE A 3 -17.23 13.56 -8.05
CA ILE A 3 -16.89 12.13 -8.10
C ILE A 3 -15.62 11.79 -8.93
N ARG A 4 -15.40 12.45 -10.08
CA ARG A 4 -14.22 12.17 -10.92
C ARG A 4 -12.92 12.66 -10.27
N VAL A 5 -12.97 13.79 -9.55
CA VAL A 5 -11.82 14.33 -8.81
C VAL A 5 -11.52 13.42 -7.63
N ASP A 6 -12.56 12.94 -6.94
CA ASP A 6 -12.42 12.03 -5.80
C ASP A 6 -11.74 10.70 -6.19
N PHE A 7 -12.13 10.08 -7.32
CA PHE A 7 -11.46 8.87 -7.81
C PHE A 7 -9.99 9.09 -8.16
N GLY A 8 -9.67 10.24 -8.77
CA GLY A 8 -8.27 10.60 -9.06
C GLY A 8 -7.43 10.75 -7.81
N GLN A 9 -7.96 11.42 -6.78
CA GLN A 9 -7.29 11.58 -5.49
C GLN A 9 -7.11 10.25 -4.75
N LEU A 10 -8.11 9.37 -4.80
CA LEU A 10 -8.01 8.04 -4.19
C LEU A 10 -7.00 7.15 -4.91
N SER A 11 -6.91 7.22 -6.23
CA SER A 11 -5.87 6.51 -7.00
C SER A 11 -4.48 7.00 -6.61
N GLN A 12 -4.28 8.33 -6.56
CA GLN A 12 -3.00 8.91 -6.18
C GLN A 12 -2.60 8.50 -4.75
N ALA A 13 -3.55 8.52 -3.81
CA ALA A 13 -3.30 8.08 -2.44
C ALA A 13 -2.90 6.60 -2.35
N ALA A 14 -3.47 5.73 -3.19
CA ALA A 14 -3.06 4.33 -3.28
C ALA A 14 -1.63 4.18 -3.80
N ASP A 15 -1.27 4.92 -4.86
CA ASP A 15 0.09 4.93 -5.41
C ASP A 15 1.11 5.45 -4.40
N ASP A 16 0.78 6.54 -3.70
CA ASP A 16 1.62 7.14 -2.65
C ASP A 16 1.85 6.16 -1.50
N LEU A 17 0.81 5.45 -1.05
CA LEU A 17 0.93 4.41 -0.02
C LEU A 17 1.82 3.24 -0.47
N GLY A 18 1.65 2.77 -1.70
CA GLY A 18 2.49 1.71 -2.27
C GLY A 18 3.96 2.13 -2.39
N GLY A 19 4.21 3.37 -2.81
CA GLY A 19 5.56 3.95 -2.87
C GLY A 19 6.19 4.09 -1.49
N ALA A 20 5.44 4.60 -0.51
CA ALA A 20 5.90 4.73 0.87
C ALA A 20 6.24 3.37 1.48
N ALA A 21 5.40 2.35 1.28
CA ALA A 21 5.64 1.00 1.77
C ALA A 21 6.91 0.37 1.17
N THR A 22 7.12 0.56 -0.14
CA THR A 22 8.33 0.09 -0.83
C THR A 22 9.58 0.77 -0.29
N LYS A 23 9.51 2.07 -0.04
CA LYS A 23 10.62 2.84 0.53
C LYS A 23 10.96 2.37 1.95
N ILE A 24 9.94 2.15 2.78
CA ILE A 24 10.10 1.61 4.14
C ILE A 24 10.79 0.25 4.09
N GLN A 25 10.35 -0.67 3.22
CA GLN A 25 11.00 -1.97 3.08
C GLN A 25 12.49 -1.83 2.72
N ALA A 26 12.83 -0.95 1.78
CA ALA A 26 14.22 -0.75 1.38
C ALA A 26 15.10 -0.20 2.52
N GLU A 27 14.59 0.75 3.32
CA GLU A 27 15.31 1.29 4.49
C GLU A 27 15.50 0.21 5.57
N LEU A 28 14.53 -0.68 5.76
CA LEU A 28 14.60 -1.79 6.70
C LEU A 28 15.56 -2.89 6.23
N ASP A 29 15.57 -3.21 4.94
CA ASP A 29 16.53 -4.15 4.35
C ASP A 29 17.98 -3.63 4.49
N GLU A 30 18.19 -2.32 4.32
CA GLU A 30 19.48 -1.67 4.56
C GLU A 30 19.88 -1.78 6.03
N LEU A 31 18.95 -1.48 6.95
CA LEU A 31 19.16 -1.63 8.39
C LEU A 31 19.53 -3.06 8.77
N GLU A 32 18.81 -4.07 8.26
CA GLU A 32 19.13 -5.48 8.50
C GLU A 32 20.55 -5.79 8.02
N ASN A 33 20.93 -5.34 6.83
CA ASN A 33 22.27 -5.60 6.29
C ASN A 33 23.38 -4.97 7.13
N MET A 34 23.15 -3.78 7.69
CA MET A 34 24.07 -3.15 8.64
C MET A 34 24.14 -3.90 9.97
N LEU A 35 23.03 -4.45 10.44
CA LEU A 35 22.94 -5.14 11.73
C LEU A 35 23.43 -6.59 11.69
N LYS A 36 23.35 -7.28 10.54
CA LYS A 36 23.83 -8.68 10.35
C LYS A 36 25.15 -9.01 11.05
N PRO A 37 26.26 -8.25 10.89
CA PRO A 37 27.52 -8.55 11.57
C PRO A 37 27.49 -8.31 13.09
N LEU A 38 26.61 -7.43 13.59
CA LEU A 38 26.46 -7.10 15.01
C LEU A 38 25.53 -8.09 15.72
N VAL A 39 24.52 -8.61 15.05
CA VAL A 39 23.59 -9.61 15.60
C VAL A 39 24.35 -10.87 16.07
N ALA A 40 25.44 -11.22 15.40
CA ALA A 40 26.30 -12.34 15.79
C ALA A 40 27.02 -12.15 17.15
N SER A 41 27.19 -10.90 17.61
CA SER A 41 27.81 -10.59 18.92
C SER A 41 26.79 -10.34 20.02
N TRP A 42 25.50 -10.28 19.69
CA TRP A 42 24.42 -10.07 20.66
C TRP A 42 24.10 -11.33 21.45
N GLU A 43 23.83 -11.15 22.74
CA GLU A 43 23.32 -12.20 23.61
C GLU A 43 21.87 -12.57 23.25
N GLY A 44 21.41 -13.76 23.65
CA GLY A 44 20.15 -14.36 23.17
C GLY A 44 18.91 -13.45 23.28
N GLN A 45 18.77 -12.68 24.37
CA GLN A 45 17.63 -11.78 24.55
C GLN A 45 17.61 -10.63 23.54
N ALA A 46 18.77 -10.10 23.16
CA ALA A 46 18.87 -9.02 22.18
C ALA A 46 18.61 -9.54 20.75
N GLN A 47 19.03 -10.77 20.44
CA GLN A 47 18.67 -11.42 19.18
C GLN A 47 17.16 -11.67 19.06
N GLU A 48 16.51 -12.12 20.14
CA GLU A 48 15.05 -12.31 20.18
C GLU A 48 14.29 -10.99 19.99
N ALA A 49 14.69 -9.93 20.70
CA ALA A 49 14.07 -8.62 20.57
C ALA A 49 14.22 -8.05 19.14
N TYR A 50 15.40 -8.23 18.53
CA TYR A 50 15.64 -7.83 17.15
C TYR A 50 14.74 -8.59 16.16
N ARG A 51 14.65 -9.92 16.28
CA ARG A 51 13.77 -10.74 15.43
C ARG A 51 12.30 -10.33 15.56
N ALA A 52 11.85 -10.03 16.78
CA ALA A 52 10.49 -9.56 17.00
C ALA A 52 10.23 -8.20 16.33
N ALA A 53 11.18 -7.27 16.43
CA ALA A 53 11.09 -5.99 15.72
C ALA A 53 11.09 -6.20 14.20
N GLN A 54 11.92 -7.15 13.72
CA GLN A 54 11.99 -7.52 12.31
C GLN A 54 10.65 -7.99 11.76
N ASP A 55 10.06 -8.96 12.41
CA ASP A 55 8.76 -9.49 12.02
C ASP A 55 7.66 -8.40 12.04
N GLU A 56 7.74 -7.46 12.99
CA GLU A 56 6.77 -6.37 13.12
C GLU A 56 6.86 -5.39 11.94
N TRP A 57 8.06 -4.93 11.58
CA TRP A 57 8.22 -3.96 10.50
C TRP A 57 7.94 -4.57 9.13
N ASP A 58 8.32 -5.84 8.90
CA ASP A 58 8.09 -6.54 7.63
C ASP A 58 6.58 -6.72 7.41
N LYS A 59 5.87 -7.10 8.47
CA LYS A 59 4.41 -7.23 8.45
C LYS A 59 3.73 -5.88 8.21
N ALA A 60 4.23 -4.80 8.81
CA ALA A 60 3.68 -3.47 8.60
C ALA A 60 3.84 -3.00 7.14
N ALA A 61 5.03 -3.19 6.55
CA ALA A 61 5.29 -2.85 5.15
C ALA A 61 4.40 -3.65 4.19
N GLN A 62 4.29 -4.97 4.40
CA GLN A 62 3.41 -5.83 3.61
C GLN A 62 1.94 -5.39 3.69
N ASN A 63 1.46 -5.06 4.90
CA ASN A 63 0.08 -4.60 5.08
C ASN A 63 -0.18 -3.28 4.32
N MET A 64 0.77 -2.35 4.33
CA MET A 64 0.63 -1.11 3.54
C MET A 64 0.51 -1.38 2.04
N ILE A 65 1.32 -2.31 1.50
CA ILE A 65 1.24 -2.73 0.10
C ILE A 65 -0.13 -3.34 -0.20
N GLU A 66 -0.63 -4.22 0.67
CA GLU A 66 -1.95 -4.82 0.50
C GLU A 66 -3.08 -3.78 0.54
N ILE A 67 -3.02 -2.82 1.45
CA ILE A 67 -4.01 -1.74 1.56
C ILE A 67 -4.00 -0.90 0.28
N ALA A 68 -2.82 -0.50 -0.20
CA ALA A 68 -2.67 0.23 -1.45
C ALA A 68 -3.29 -0.53 -2.64
N ALA A 69 -3.00 -1.84 -2.75
CA ALA A 69 -3.58 -2.68 -3.79
C ALA A 69 -5.11 -2.78 -3.67
N LYS A 70 -5.65 -2.96 -2.45
CA LYS A 70 -7.10 -2.99 -2.18
C LYS A 70 -7.77 -1.67 -2.55
N MET A 71 -7.14 -0.54 -2.23
CA MET A 71 -7.62 0.79 -2.61
C MET A 71 -7.66 0.96 -4.12
N GLY A 72 -6.59 0.60 -4.84
CA GLY A 72 -6.55 0.66 -6.30
C GLY A 72 -7.65 -0.17 -6.97
N MET A 73 -7.88 -1.39 -6.50
CA MET A 73 -8.98 -2.23 -6.98
C MET A 73 -10.37 -1.60 -6.73
N ALA A 74 -10.59 -1.04 -5.53
CA ALA A 74 -11.84 -0.39 -5.18
C ALA A 74 -12.13 0.84 -6.04
N VAL A 75 -11.10 1.66 -6.31
CA VAL A 75 -11.20 2.85 -7.18
C VAL A 75 -11.56 2.44 -8.61
N ASN A 76 -10.90 1.40 -9.15
CA ASN A 76 -11.19 0.90 -10.49
C ASN A 76 -12.63 0.38 -10.60
N ALA A 77 -13.07 -0.44 -9.65
CA ALA A 77 -14.44 -0.98 -9.64
C ALA A 77 -15.50 0.13 -9.55
N ALA A 78 -15.22 1.19 -8.77
CA ALA A 78 -16.12 2.33 -8.66
C ALA A 78 -16.16 3.17 -9.94
N ASN A 79 -15.02 3.36 -10.61
CA ASN A 79 -14.94 4.03 -11.91
C ASN A 79 -15.75 3.27 -12.99
N ASP A 80 -15.58 1.96 -13.08
CA ASP A 80 -16.33 1.12 -14.04
C ASP A 80 -17.84 1.19 -13.79
N SER A 81 -18.25 1.10 -12.53
CA SER A 81 -19.66 1.19 -12.12
C SER A 81 -20.27 2.55 -12.46
N TYR A 82 -19.50 3.63 -12.25
CA TYR A 82 -19.91 4.99 -12.59
C TYR A 82 -20.08 5.17 -14.10
N GLN A 83 -19.10 4.76 -14.91
CA GLN A 83 -19.16 4.84 -16.37
C GLN A 83 -20.33 4.03 -16.95
N ALA A 84 -20.59 2.83 -16.43
CA ALA A 84 -21.72 2.01 -16.84
C ALA A 84 -23.06 2.69 -16.51
N GLY A 85 -23.17 3.34 -15.35
CA GLY A 85 -24.33 4.13 -14.96
C GLY A 85 -24.58 5.33 -15.86
N GLU A 86 -23.52 6.09 -16.17
CA GLU A 86 -23.60 7.23 -17.09
C GLU A 86 -24.01 6.80 -18.51
N ALA A 87 -23.40 5.75 -19.05
CA ALA A 87 -23.73 5.22 -20.37
C ALA A 87 -25.21 4.78 -20.46
N LYS A 88 -25.71 4.11 -19.41
CA LYS A 88 -27.11 3.70 -19.32
C LYS A 88 -28.07 4.88 -19.24
N ASN A 89 -27.70 5.94 -18.52
CA ASN A 89 -28.52 7.15 -18.43
C ASN A 89 -28.49 7.94 -19.75
N ALA A 90 -27.31 8.13 -20.36
CA ALA A 90 -27.17 8.79 -21.65
C ALA A 90 -28.00 8.10 -22.74
N GLY A 91 -28.01 6.76 -22.79
CA GLY A 91 -28.84 5.99 -23.72
C GLY A 91 -30.36 6.12 -23.50
N ARG A 92 -30.79 6.56 -22.31
CA ARG A 92 -32.22 6.82 -21.99
C ARG A 92 -32.67 8.23 -22.33
N PHE A 93 -31.77 9.20 -22.33
CA PHE A 93 -32.08 10.61 -22.61
C PHE A 93 -31.68 11.07 -24.03
N GLY A 94 -30.91 10.25 -24.77
CA GLY A 94 -30.48 10.52 -26.14
C GLY A 94 -31.30 9.84 -27.24
N GLY A 95 -32.51 9.34 -26.92
CA GLY A 95 -33.46 8.75 -27.86
C GLY A 95 -34.79 9.50 -27.89
#